data_AF-A0A2N6SFV4-F1
#
_entry.id   AF-A0A2N6SFV4-F1
#
_cell.length_a   1.000
_cell.length_b   1.000
_cell.length_c   1.000
_cell.angle_alpha   90.00
_cell.angle_beta   90.00
_cell.angle_gamma   90.00
#
_symmetry.space_group_name_H-M   'P 1'
#
loop_
_entity.id
_entity.type
_entity.pdbx_description
1 polymer ?
#
loop_
_entity_poly.entity_id
_entity_poly.type
_entity_poly.pdbx_seq_one_letter_code
_entity_poly.pdbx_strand_id
1 'polypeptide(L)'
;MRYNYNNEVIKKLNITQFINKNNFNNENYNLAIFCALSAVYEHYKKDVKDISTTSLLLGDYYSFEYYSLLQKDLDKLKLLTNVMKKGYLDLINNNSSIDKFVANIIETWFRFYNLTFEDKDLTELTSL
;
A
#
# COMPACT_ATOMS: atom_id res chain seq x y z
N MET A 1 13.85 -15.36 7.41
CA MET A 1 13.23 -14.03 7.50
C MET A 1 11.92 -14.09 6.73
N ARG A 2 10.76 -13.99 7.39
CA ARG A 2 9.48 -13.99 6.69
C ARG A 2 9.29 -12.58 6.12
N TYR A 3 9.33 -12.47 4.80
CA TYR A 3 8.83 -11.27 4.13
C TYR A 3 7.32 -11.24 4.35
N ASN A 4 6.81 -10.21 5.03
CA ASN A 4 5.37 -10.06 5.30
C ASN A 4 4.65 -9.28 4.19
N TYR A 5 5.33 -9.01 3.08
CA TYR A 5 4.81 -8.27 1.92
C TYR A 5 5.42 -8.82 0.62
N ASN A 6 4.84 -8.46 -0.54
CA ASN A 6 5.29 -8.89 -1.86
C ASN A 6 6.47 -8.02 -2.35
N ASN A 7 7.70 -8.54 -2.27
CA ASN A 7 8.91 -7.82 -2.68
C ASN A 7 8.89 -7.34 -4.14
N GLU A 8 8.27 -8.10 -5.05
CA GLU A 8 8.25 -7.75 -6.46
C GLU A 8 7.38 -6.50 -6.70
N VAL A 9 6.29 -6.34 -5.94
CA VAL A 9 5.47 -5.11 -5.97
C VAL A 9 6.29 -3.90 -5.53
N ILE A 10 7.01 -4.02 -4.42
CA ILE A 10 7.77 -2.91 -3.86
C ILE A 10 8.91 -2.48 -4.79
N LYS A 11 9.62 -3.45 -5.37
CA LYS A 11 10.62 -3.18 -6.41
C LYS A 11 9.99 -2.55 -7.64
N LYS A 12 8.87 -3.11 -8.12
CA LYS A 12 8.20 -2.63 -9.33
C LYS A 12 7.79 -1.18 -9.20
N LEU A 13 7.26 -0.77 -8.05
CA LEU A 13 6.82 0.61 -7.74
C LEU A 13 7.98 1.57 -7.42
N ASN A 14 9.22 1.08 -7.34
CA ASN A 14 10.42 1.85 -7.03
C ASN A 14 10.33 2.70 -5.73
N ILE A 15 9.59 2.23 -4.71
CA ILE A 15 9.28 3.07 -3.54
C ILE A 15 10.32 3.03 -2.42
N THR A 16 11.29 2.11 -2.45
CA THR A 16 12.32 2.02 -1.40
C THR A 16 13.22 3.26 -1.38
N GLN A 17 13.34 3.97 -2.50
CA GLN A 17 14.11 5.22 -2.58
C GLN A 17 13.55 6.32 -1.66
N PHE A 18 12.23 6.34 -1.41
CA PHE A 18 11.61 7.32 -0.53
C PHE A 18 12.03 7.16 0.92
N ILE A 19 12.44 5.96 1.34
CA ILE A 19 12.91 5.72 2.71
C ILE A 19 14.11 6.60 3.01
N ASN A 20 15.12 6.54 2.15
CA ASN A 20 16.37 7.28 2.33
C ASN A 20 16.17 8.77 2.07
N LYS A 21 15.45 9.11 0.99
CA LYS A 21 15.21 10.51 0.59
C LYS A 21 14.44 11.31 1.64
N ASN A 22 13.45 10.70 2.28
CA ASN A 22 12.54 11.37 3.21
C ASN A 22 12.77 11.00 4.69
N ASN A 23 13.82 10.23 4.99
CA ASN A 23 14.17 9.76 6.33
C ASN A 23 13.00 9.01 7.02
N PHE A 24 12.36 8.08 6.30
CA PHE A 24 11.31 7.22 6.87
C PHE A 24 11.91 6.16 7.79
N ASN A 25 12.23 6.58 9.01
CA ASN A 25 13.03 5.81 9.97
C ASN A 25 12.24 4.78 10.81
N ASN A 26 10.92 4.73 10.70
CA ASN A 26 10.09 3.77 11.43
C ASN A 26 9.78 2.54 10.55
N GLU A 27 10.44 1.44 10.87
CA GLU A 27 10.31 0.19 10.12
C GLU A 27 8.87 -0.35 10.08
N ASN A 28 8.13 -0.29 11.21
CA ASN A 28 6.75 -0.76 11.25
C ASN A 28 5.83 0.04 10.31
N TYR A 29 6.03 1.36 10.23
CA TYR A 29 5.26 2.21 9.32
C TYR A 29 5.56 1.87 7.86
N ASN A 30 6.83 1.65 7.53
CA ASN A 30 7.26 1.30 6.18
C ASN A 30 6.70 -0.08 5.78
N LEU A 31 6.84 -1.07 6.66
CA LEU A 31 6.30 -2.41 6.45
C LEU A 31 4.77 -2.41 6.31
N ALA A 32 4.06 -1.60 7.09
CA ALA A 32 2.61 -1.49 6.98
C ALA A 32 2.17 -0.97 5.59
N ILE A 33 2.89 0.01 5.05
CA ILE A 33 2.64 0.54 3.70
C ILE A 33 2.96 -0.52 2.63
N PHE A 34 4.04 -1.27 2.79
CA PHE A 34 4.39 -2.34 1.86
C PHE A 34 3.35 -3.46 1.87
N CYS A 35 2.84 -3.83 3.04
CA CYS A 35 1.76 -4.79 3.19
C CYS A 35 0.46 -4.28 2.54
N ALA A 36 0.09 -3.01 2.74
CA ALA A 36 -1.09 -2.42 2.11
C ALA A 36 -1.00 -2.43 0.57
N LEU A 37 0.15 -2.07 0.00
CA LEU A 37 0.39 -2.13 -1.45
C LEU A 37 0.34 -3.57 -1.99
N SER A 38 0.89 -4.51 -1.22
CA SER A 38 0.85 -5.94 -1.56
C SER A 38 -0.57 -6.48 -1.54
N ALA A 39 -1.38 -6.08 -0.57
CA ALA A 39 -2.79 -6.44 -0.48
C ALA A 39 -3.56 -5.96 -1.72
N VAL A 40 -3.37 -4.69 -2.09
CA VAL A 40 -4.00 -4.11 -3.29
C VAL A 40 -3.59 -4.88 -4.55
N TYR A 41 -2.29 -5.19 -4.71
CA TYR A 41 -1.81 -5.94 -5.86
C TYR A 41 -2.43 -7.34 -5.97
N GLU A 42 -2.44 -8.11 -4.88
CA GLU A 42 -3.01 -9.47 -4.89
C GLU A 42 -4.53 -9.46 -5.10
N HIS A 43 -5.25 -8.49 -4.55
CA HIS A 43 -6.69 -8.32 -4.80
C HIS A 43 -6.99 -7.86 -6.23
N TYR A 44 -6.09 -7.09 -6.87
CA TYR A 44 -6.35 -6.47 -8.17
C TYR A 44 -5.95 -7.32 -9.37
N LYS A 45 -5.09 -8.35 -9.23
CA LYS A 45 -4.60 -9.19 -10.35
C LYS A 45 -5.72 -9.56 -11.33
N LYS A 46 -5.75 -8.87 -12.48
CA LYS A 46 -6.84 -8.87 -13.47
C LYS A 46 -6.94 -10.17 -14.30
N ASP A 47 -5.88 -10.97 -14.35
CA ASP A 47 -5.87 -12.23 -15.14
C ASP A 47 -6.65 -13.37 -14.50
N VAL A 48 -7.31 -13.08 -13.38
CA VAL A 48 -7.95 -14.08 -12.56
C VAL A 48 -9.43 -14.15 -12.97
N LYS A 49 -9.69 -14.83 -14.09
CA LYS A 49 -11.06 -15.24 -14.50
C LYS A 49 -11.78 -16.07 -13.41
N ASP A 50 -11.00 -16.60 -12.47
CA ASP A 50 -11.44 -17.44 -11.38
C ASP A 50 -10.56 -17.08 -10.19
N ILE A 51 -11.07 -16.30 -9.22
CA ILE A 51 -10.32 -15.86 -8.02
C ILE A 51 -9.74 -17.10 -7.38
N SER A 52 -8.49 -17.43 -7.72
CA SER A 52 -7.79 -18.51 -7.05
C SER A 52 -7.83 -18.10 -5.58
N THR A 53 -8.47 -18.90 -4.74
CA THR A 53 -8.76 -18.54 -3.35
C THR A 53 -7.50 -18.04 -2.66
N THR A 54 -6.34 -18.56 -3.08
CA THR A 54 -4.99 -18.11 -2.73
C THR A 54 -4.73 -16.60 -2.90
N SER A 55 -5.07 -15.96 -4.03
CA SER A 55 -4.80 -14.52 -4.23
C SER A 55 -5.62 -13.64 -3.28
N LEU A 56 -6.89 -14.00 -3.07
CA LEU A 56 -7.76 -13.32 -2.10
C LEU A 56 -7.21 -13.51 -0.68
N LEU A 57 -6.89 -14.75 -0.29
CA LEU A 57 -6.35 -15.06 1.02
C LEU A 57 -5.00 -14.38 1.28
N LEU A 58 -4.15 -14.21 0.26
CA LEU A 58 -2.90 -13.46 0.38
C LEU A 58 -3.15 -11.97 0.58
N GLY A 59 -4.11 -11.39 -0.12
CA GLY A 59 -4.46 -9.98 0.09
C GLY A 59 -5.09 -9.72 1.46
N ASP A 60 -5.90 -10.65 1.97
CA ASP A 60 -6.42 -10.64 3.34
C ASP A 60 -5.30 -10.78 4.37
N TYR A 61 -4.35 -11.69 4.14
CA TYR A 61 -3.17 -11.86 4.98
C TYR A 61 -2.34 -10.57 5.07
N TYR A 62 -2.03 -9.95 3.93
CA TYR A 62 -1.31 -8.67 3.92
C TYR A 62 -2.11 -7.55 4.59
N SER A 63 -3.44 -7.59 4.51
CA SER A 63 -4.30 -6.66 5.23
C SER A 63 -4.17 -6.84 6.75
N PHE A 64 -4.21 -8.09 7.23
CA PHE A 64 -3.96 -8.44 8.62
C PHE A 64 -2.58 -7.98 9.12
N GLU A 65 -1.54 -8.13 8.30
CA GLU A 65 -0.18 -7.71 8.65
C GLU A 65 -0.08 -6.20 8.90
N TYR A 66 -0.62 -5.35 8.01
CA TYR A 66 -0.58 -3.90 8.26
C TYR A 66 -1.43 -3.49 9.47
N TYR A 67 -2.55 -4.19 9.73
CA TYR A 67 -3.33 -3.98 10.96
C TYR A 67 -2.50 -4.27 12.20
N SER A 68 -1.79 -5.39 12.20
CA SER A 68 -0.96 -5.86 13.31
C SER A 68 0.24 -4.94 13.57
N LEU A 69 0.85 -4.40 12.50
CA LEU A 69 1.98 -3.48 12.58
C LEU A 69 1.59 -2.11 13.17
N LEU A 70 0.38 -1.63 12.87
CA LEU A 70 -0.10 -0.31 13.31
C LEU A 70 -1.01 -0.35 14.54
N GLN A 71 -1.27 -1.52 15.14
CA GLN A 71 -2.22 -1.66 16.26
C GLN A 71 -1.94 -0.76 17.48
N LYS A 72 -0.68 -0.32 17.66
CA LYS A 72 -0.27 0.58 18.75
C LYS A 72 -0.38 2.07 18.40
N ASP A 73 -0.60 2.41 17.12
CA ASP A 73 -0.77 3.77 16.63
C ASP A 73 -2.09 3.86 15.85
N LEU A 74 -3.18 4.01 16.62
CA LEU A 74 -4.54 3.94 16.09
C LEU A 74 -4.86 5.06 15.10
N ASP A 75 -4.19 6.22 15.20
CA ASP A 75 -4.41 7.34 14.29
C ASP A 75 -3.86 7.00 12.90
N LYS A 76 -2.63 6.49 12.82
CA LYS A 76 -2.05 6.02 11.55
C LYS A 76 -2.81 4.84 10.99
N LEU A 77 -3.22 3.91 11.86
CA LEU A 77 -4.03 2.78 11.44
C LEU A 77 -5.35 3.22 10.81
N LYS A 78 -6.08 4.12 11.47
CA LYS A 78 -7.34 4.66 10.99
C LYS A 78 -7.15 5.41 9.68
N LEU A 79 -6.04 6.14 9.53
CA LEU A 79 -5.73 6.86 8.30
C LEU A 79 -5.54 5.90 7.12
N LEU A 80 -4.64 4.92 7.25
CA LEU A 80 -4.39 3.93 6.20
C LEU A 80 -5.63 3.11 5.88
N THR A 81 -6.36 2.64 6.90
CA THR A 81 -7.60 1.86 6.72
C THR A 81 -8.65 2.65 5.95
N ASN A 82 -8.81 3.95 6.22
CA ASN A 82 -9.75 4.78 5.49
C ASN A 82 -9.36 4.96 4.01
N VAL A 83 -8.07 5.10 3.72
CA VAL A 83 -7.57 5.17 2.34
C VAL A 83 -7.79 3.84 1.63
N MET A 84 -7.50 2.72 2.29
CA MET A 84 -7.75 1.37 1.76
C MET A 84 -9.24 1.17 1.42
N LYS A 85 -10.13 1.44 2.38
CA LYS A 85 -11.59 1.34 2.19
C LYS A 85 -12.07 2.19 1.01
N LYS A 86 -11.67 3.46 0.97
CA LYS A 86 -12.09 4.39 -0.09
C LYS A 86 -11.59 3.93 -1.46
N GLY A 87 -10.31 3.56 -1.55
CA GLY A 87 -9.73 3.11 -2.82
C GLY A 87 -10.38 1.85 -3.38
N TYR A 88 -10.70 0.85 -2.54
CA TYR A 88 -11.46 -0.32 -3.00
C TYR A 88 -12.86 0.05 -3.50
N LEU A 89 -13.59 0.91 -2.77
CA LEU A 89 -14.92 1.39 -3.23
C LEU A 89 -14.83 2.15 -4.55
N ASP A 90 -13.83 3.01 -4.71
CA ASP A 90 -13.62 3.77 -5.93
C ASP A 90 -13.25 2.85 -7.12
N LEU A 91 -12.47 1.78 -6.89
CA LEU A 91 -12.17 0.77 -7.91
C LEU A 91 -13.41 -0.02 -8.32
N ILE A 92 -14.21 -0.50 -7.35
CA ILE A 92 -15.44 -1.27 -7.61
C ILE A 92 -16.43 -0.43 -8.44
N ASN A 93 -16.53 0.87 -8.14
CA ASN A 93 -17.42 1.79 -8.83
C ASN A 93 -16.85 2.34 -10.15
N ASN A 94 -15.65 1.91 -10.57
CA ASN A 94 -14.93 2.44 -11.73
C ASN A 94 -14.68 3.97 -11.69
N ASN A 95 -14.58 4.54 -10.49
CA ASN A 95 -14.36 5.97 -10.25
C ASN A 95 -12.86 6.34 -10.15
N SER A 96 -11.98 5.34 -10.12
CA SER A 96 -10.52 5.53 -10.00
C SER A 96 -9.75 4.42 -10.71
N SER A 97 -8.45 4.65 -10.96
CA SER A 97 -7.50 3.64 -11.40
C SER A 97 -6.74 3.03 -10.22
N ILE A 98 -6.09 1.89 -10.48
CA ILE A 98 -5.19 1.22 -9.52
C ILE A 98 -3.99 2.10 -9.18
N ASP A 99 -3.41 2.78 -10.17
CA ASP A 99 -2.25 3.66 -9.96
C ASP A 99 -2.61 4.84 -9.04
N LYS A 100 -3.81 5.42 -9.19
CA LYS A 100 -4.28 6.47 -8.29
C LYS A 100 -4.51 5.96 -6.88
N PHE A 101 -4.97 4.72 -6.72
CA PHE A 101 -5.10 4.11 -5.39
C PHE A 101 -3.72 3.88 -4.74
N VAL A 102 -2.77 3.33 -5.49
CA VAL A 102 -1.38 3.17 -5.06
C VAL A 102 -0.77 4.51 -4.63
N ALA A 103 -0.95 5.57 -5.43
CA ALA A 103 -0.47 6.91 -5.09
C ALA A 103 -1.07 7.42 -3.77
N ASN A 104 -2.37 7.23 -3.52
CA ASN A 104 -3.00 7.63 -2.25
C ASN A 104 -2.45 6.87 -1.03
N ILE A 105 -2.08 5.59 -1.21
CA ILE A 105 -1.42 4.80 -0.15
C ILE A 105 -0.04 5.37 0.14
N ILE A 106 0.71 5.76 -0.89
CA ILE A 106 2.05 6.34 -0.74
C ILE A 106 1.96 7.75 -0.13
N GLU A 107 0.99 8.56 -0.53
CA GLU A 107 0.70 9.84 0.13
C GLU A 107 0.42 9.65 1.63
N THR A 108 -0.31 8.60 1.99
CA THR A 108 -0.55 8.25 3.41
C THR A 108 0.75 7.96 4.15
N TRP A 109 1.72 7.33 3.50
CA TRP A 109 3.05 7.10 4.08
C TRP A 109 3.75 8.43 4.40
N PHE A 110 3.74 9.40 3.49
CA PHE A 110 4.31 10.74 3.75
C PHE A 110 3.63 11.41 4.94
N ARG A 111 2.31 11.28 5.03
CA ARG A 111 1.52 11.82 6.14
C ARG A 111 1.84 11.17 7.49
N PHE A 112 2.28 9.91 7.53
CA PHE A 112 2.76 9.30 8.78
C PHE A 112 3.96 10.04 9.39
N TYR A 113 4.72 10.74 8.56
CA TYR A 113 5.90 11.52 8.93
C TYR A 113 5.65 13.04 8.90
N ASN A 114 4.38 13.48 8.80
CA ASN A 114 4.00 14.89 8.65
C ASN A 114 4.66 15.57 7.42
N LEU A 115 4.88 14.81 6.35
CA LEU A 115 5.37 15.32 5.08
C LEU A 115 4.23 15.44 4.06
N THR A 116 4.46 16.26 3.04
CA THR A 116 3.56 16.42 1.89
C THR A 116 4.08 15.58 0.73
N PHE A 117 3.19 14.85 0.07
CA PHE A 117 3.48 14.17 -1.19
C PHE A 117 3.28 15.14 -2.35
N GLU A 118 4.32 15.39 -3.14
CA GLU A 118 4.30 16.39 -4.21
C GLU A 118 4.29 15.73 -5.60
N ASP A 119 3.98 16.49 -6.64
CA ASP A 119 3.94 16.01 -8.03
C ASP A 119 5.27 15.37 -8.47
N LYS A 120 6.41 15.89 -7.98
CA LYS A 120 7.73 15.31 -8.28
C LYS A 120 7.85 13.87 -7.73
N ASP A 121 7.27 13.60 -6.57
CA ASP A 121 7.32 12.28 -5.95
C ASP A 121 6.36 11.32 -6.68
N LEU A 122 5.25 11.83 -7.23
CA LEU A 122 4.37 11.07 -8.12
C LEU A 122 5.09 10.67 -9.42
N THR A 123 5.91 11.54 -10.01
CA THR A 123 6.69 11.20 -11.22
C THR A 123 7.79 10.16 -10.99
N GLU A 124 8.21 9.99 -9.74
CA GLU A 124 9.17 8.97 -9.33
C GLU A 124 8.52 7.58 -9.16
N LEU A 125 7.18 7.51 -9.16
CA LEU A 125 6.42 6.26 -9.12
C LEU A 125 6.28 5.63 -10.50
N THR A 126 6.46 4.32 -10.53
CA THR A 126 6.14 3.45 -11.64
C THR A 126 4.76 2.81 -11.44
N SER A 127 4.09 2.44 -12.53
CA SER A 127 2.74 1.88 -12.49
C SER A 127 2.69 0.41 -12.07
N LEU A 128 1.55 -0.01 -11.50
CA LEU A 128 1.32 -1.37 -10.99
C LEU A 128 0.90 -2.36 -12.08
#